data_AF-A0A359KMY4-F1
#
_entry.id   AF-A0A359KMY4-F1
#
_cell.length_a   1.000
_cell.length_b   1.000
_cell.length_c   1.000
_cell.angle_alpha   90.00
_cell.angle_beta   90.00
_cell.angle_gamma   90.00
#
_symmetry.space_group_name_H-M   'P 1'
#
loop_
_entity.id
_entity.type
_entity.pdbx_description
1 polymer ?
#
loop_
_entity_poly.entity_id
_entity_poly.type
_entity_poly.pdbx_seq_one_letter_code
_entity_poly.pdbx_strand_id
1 'polypeptide(L)'
;MGLMAPVIVGELSVCSTQVRVKGQLHGARVDILLDGVAGPVGGGPADWPDQWFPLNPGVSLQPGQIVRARQSRGADVSPASGIGATVQDRSASPPQFAGPLVACTAIAVIDRLAPGATVSILDRGGMFLGKVTAAGSRAVVPLNRPIGGSEVLTATAEACGGAPAPSVDSLPAEQIHRGANGELPTPVIPPLLACMRVLHITGLQVGATLYVERDDGVYTWPVTDQELYGRVDPPLKGGESLVFRQEMGDIHCESRPSDNVSATVDPGPPGAPWIGSQPCPGSLLFWAYGLVPSATVKVMSGATELLVFEAAEESQEVDLAGVTLTPGQQLTVVQGLCDVYGPASAVPAVVTQPAE
;
A
#
# COMPACT_ATOMS: atom_id res chain seq x y z
N MET A 1 -19.66 15.68 -11.21
CA MET A 1 -18.52 15.09 -10.50
C MET A 1 -18.86 13.63 -10.25
N GLY A 2 -18.08 12.70 -10.81
CA GLY A 2 -18.19 11.28 -10.49
C GLY A 2 -17.19 10.89 -9.40
N LEU A 3 -17.53 9.91 -8.58
CA LEU A 3 -16.53 9.23 -7.75
C LEU A 3 -15.70 8.32 -8.68
N MET A 4 -14.37 8.34 -8.53
CA MET A 4 -13.54 7.35 -9.22
C MET A 4 -13.89 5.95 -8.72
N ALA A 5 -13.93 4.96 -9.60
CA ALA A 5 -13.98 3.59 -9.13
C ALA A 5 -12.66 3.25 -8.40
N PRO A 6 -12.71 2.70 -7.18
CA PRO A 6 -11.50 2.31 -6.49
C PRO A 6 -10.93 1.05 -7.16
N VAL A 7 -9.61 0.90 -7.12
CA VAL A 7 -8.88 -0.14 -7.86
C VAL A 7 -8.49 -1.27 -6.92
N ILE A 8 -8.72 -2.52 -7.33
CA ILE A 8 -8.24 -3.69 -6.60
C ILE A 8 -6.75 -3.86 -6.86
N VAL A 9 -5.96 -4.04 -5.80
CA VAL A 9 -4.51 -4.16 -5.87
C VAL A 9 -4.06 -5.54 -5.44
N GLY A 10 -3.15 -6.11 -6.23
CA GLY A 10 -2.60 -7.44 -5.98
C GLY A 10 -3.50 -8.55 -6.51
N GLU A 11 -2.99 -9.77 -6.42
CA GLU A 11 -3.69 -10.97 -6.87
C GLU A 11 -4.79 -11.37 -5.88
N LEU A 12 -5.79 -12.10 -6.38
CA LEU A 12 -6.79 -12.79 -5.58
C LEU A 12 -6.70 -14.29 -5.86
N SER A 13 -7.01 -15.11 -4.86
CA SER A 13 -7.14 -16.56 -5.04
C SER A 13 -8.42 -17.09 -4.42
N VAL A 14 -8.73 -18.35 -4.68
CA VAL A 14 -9.81 -19.09 -4.00
C VAL A 14 -9.69 -19.09 -2.47
N CYS A 15 -8.48 -18.83 -1.93
CA CYS A 15 -8.22 -18.74 -0.50
C CYS A 15 -8.39 -17.32 0.06
N SER A 16 -8.57 -16.29 -0.78
CA SER A 16 -8.70 -14.91 -0.33
C SER A 16 -9.91 -14.73 0.58
N THR A 17 -9.70 -14.09 1.72
CA THR A 17 -10.76 -13.68 2.66
C THR A 17 -10.94 -12.17 2.72
N GLN A 18 -10.02 -11.43 2.09
CA GLN A 18 -9.98 -9.98 2.02
C GLN A 18 -9.47 -9.54 0.64
N VAL A 19 -9.81 -8.30 0.26
CA VAL A 19 -9.40 -7.67 -1.00
C VAL A 19 -8.76 -6.32 -0.67
N ARG A 20 -7.53 -6.08 -1.14
CA ARG A 20 -6.88 -4.76 -1.00
C ARG A 20 -7.39 -3.83 -2.08
N VAL A 21 -7.81 -2.64 -1.68
CA VAL A 21 -8.38 -1.64 -2.57
C VAL A 21 -7.70 -0.30 -2.34
N LYS A 22 -7.42 0.42 -3.44
CA LYS A 22 -6.85 1.77 -3.44
C LYS A 22 -7.76 2.79 -4.14
N GLY A 23 -7.60 4.07 -3.78
CA GLY A 23 -8.28 5.19 -4.43
C GLY A 23 -9.70 5.48 -3.90
N GLN A 24 -10.12 4.80 -2.84
CA GLN A 24 -11.33 5.14 -2.10
C GLN A 24 -11.16 6.43 -1.31
N LEU A 25 -12.23 7.22 -1.20
CA LEU A 25 -12.24 8.40 -0.34
C LEU A 25 -12.39 7.98 1.13
N HIS A 26 -11.69 8.68 2.03
CA HIS A 26 -11.95 8.53 3.46
C HIS A 26 -13.43 8.80 3.80
N GLY A 27 -14.04 7.89 4.58
CA GLY A 27 -15.46 7.91 4.96
C GLY A 27 -16.43 7.39 3.89
N ALA A 28 -15.97 7.01 2.70
CA ALA A 28 -16.80 6.34 1.71
C ALA A 28 -17.08 4.88 2.13
N ARG A 29 -18.14 4.28 1.59
CA ARG A 29 -18.35 2.84 1.67
C ARG A 29 -17.84 2.19 0.39
N VAL A 30 -16.93 1.23 0.53
CA VAL A 30 -16.47 0.37 -0.55
C VAL A 30 -17.30 -0.91 -0.58
N ASP A 31 -17.78 -1.27 -1.77
CA ASP A 31 -18.44 -2.54 -2.06
C ASP A 31 -17.52 -3.40 -2.94
N ILE A 32 -17.31 -4.67 -2.55
CA ILE A 32 -16.63 -5.67 -3.37
C ILE A 32 -17.69 -6.46 -4.13
N LEU A 33 -17.55 -6.53 -5.45
CA LEU A 33 -18.52 -7.11 -6.39
C LEU A 33 -17.91 -8.32 -7.09
N LEU A 34 -18.76 -9.30 -7.42
CA LEU A 34 -18.40 -10.45 -8.24
C LEU A 34 -19.24 -10.42 -9.51
N ASP A 35 -18.61 -10.46 -10.68
CA ASP A 35 -19.32 -10.37 -11.96
C ASP A 35 -20.36 -11.51 -12.06
N GLY A 36 -21.61 -11.14 -12.37
CA GLY A 36 -22.75 -12.08 -12.45
C GLY A 36 -23.44 -12.41 -11.12
N VAL A 37 -22.94 -11.91 -9.99
CA VAL A 37 -23.60 -12.07 -8.67
C VAL A 37 -24.36 -10.80 -8.30
N ALA A 38 -25.59 -10.98 -7.80
CA ALA A 38 -26.40 -9.86 -7.34
C ALA A 38 -25.89 -9.35 -5.98
N GLY A 39 -25.44 -8.10 -5.95
CA GLY A 39 -25.05 -7.39 -4.74
C GLY A 39 -23.58 -7.61 -4.32
N PRO A 40 -23.14 -6.91 -3.26
CA PRO A 40 -21.77 -6.98 -2.78
C PRO A 40 -21.48 -8.30 -2.06
N VAL A 41 -20.32 -8.87 -2.37
CA VAL A 41 -19.75 -10.08 -1.72
C VAL A 41 -18.79 -9.73 -0.58
N GLY A 42 -18.54 -8.44 -0.34
CA GLY A 42 -17.67 -7.93 0.71
C GLY A 42 -17.66 -6.40 0.72
N GLY A 43 -16.80 -5.81 1.55
CA GLY A 43 -16.64 -4.35 1.62
C GLY A 43 -16.79 -3.79 3.03
N GLY A 44 -16.90 -2.47 3.13
CA GLY A 44 -16.98 -1.76 4.41
C GLY A 44 -16.74 -0.25 4.28
N PRO A 45 -16.79 0.49 5.40
CA PRO A 45 -16.33 1.88 5.42
C PRO A 45 -14.82 1.94 5.15
N ALA A 46 -14.42 2.93 4.37
CA ALA A 46 -13.04 3.26 4.08
C ALA A 46 -12.53 4.25 5.13
N ASP A 47 -11.54 3.82 5.89
CA ASP A 47 -10.84 4.70 6.83
C ASP A 47 -9.55 5.25 6.19
N TRP A 48 -9.12 4.68 5.07
CA TRP A 48 -7.86 4.99 4.40
C TRP A 48 -7.97 4.85 2.88
N PRO A 49 -7.14 5.56 2.10
CA PRO A 49 -7.12 5.47 0.64
C PRO A 49 -6.48 4.18 0.11
N ASP A 50 -5.85 3.39 1.00
CA ASP A 50 -5.37 2.03 0.76
C ASP A 50 -5.80 1.15 1.93
N GLN A 51 -6.62 0.13 1.69
CA GLN A 51 -7.18 -0.67 2.76
C GLN A 51 -7.55 -2.08 2.29
N TRP A 52 -7.40 -3.05 3.20
CA TRP A 52 -7.95 -4.39 3.06
C TRP A 52 -9.42 -4.39 3.50
N PHE A 53 -10.30 -4.84 2.61
CA PHE A 53 -11.72 -5.01 2.88
C PHE A 53 -12.06 -6.49 2.99
N PRO A 54 -12.80 -6.91 4.04
CA PRO A 54 -13.18 -8.31 4.19
C PRO A 54 -14.24 -8.73 3.18
N LEU A 55 -14.18 -9.99 2.76
CA LEU A 55 -15.31 -10.67 2.14
C LEU A 55 -16.35 -11.02 3.20
N ASN A 56 -17.61 -11.11 2.77
CA ASN A 56 -18.70 -11.49 3.66
C ASN A 56 -18.52 -12.94 4.15
N PRO A 57 -18.92 -13.27 5.39
CA PRO A 57 -18.85 -14.63 5.90
C PRO A 57 -19.54 -15.64 4.97
N GLY A 58 -18.86 -16.75 4.68
CA GLY A 58 -19.36 -17.82 3.81
C GLY A 58 -19.19 -17.60 2.31
N VAL A 59 -18.70 -16.43 1.88
CA VAL A 59 -18.28 -16.22 0.49
C VAL A 59 -17.01 -17.02 0.20
N SER A 60 -17.04 -17.80 -0.87
CA SER A 60 -15.87 -18.51 -1.39
C SER A 60 -15.70 -18.18 -2.87
N LEU A 61 -14.54 -17.60 -3.20
CA LEU A 61 -14.19 -17.28 -4.58
C LEU A 61 -13.83 -18.55 -5.34
N GLN A 62 -14.13 -18.55 -6.64
CA GLN A 62 -13.85 -19.64 -7.57
C GLN A 62 -12.85 -19.20 -8.64
N PRO A 63 -12.00 -20.10 -9.15
CA PRO A 63 -11.03 -19.75 -10.19
C PRO A 63 -11.73 -19.15 -11.42
N GLY A 64 -11.12 -18.11 -11.99
CA GLY A 64 -11.61 -17.41 -13.18
C GLY A 64 -12.73 -16.41 -12.93
N GLN A 65 -13.26 -16.31 -11.71
CA GLN A 65 -14.19 -15.23 -11.38
C GLN A 65 -13.51 -13.86 -11.44
N ILE A 66 -14.27 -12.84 -11.80
CA ILE A 66 -13.79 -11.45 -11.86
C ILE A 66 -14.39 -10.67 -10.70
N VAL A 67 -13.51 -10.13 -9.86
CA VAL A 67 -13.85 -9.28 -8.73
C VAL A 67 -13.64 -7.82 -9.12
N ARG A 68 -14.59 -6.96 -8.74
CA ARG A 68 -14.52 -5.51 -8.97
C ARG A 68 -14.81 -4.77 -7.68
N ALA A 69 -14.45 -3.50 -7.64
CA ALA A 69 -14.77 -2.63 -6.51
C ALA A 69 -15.54 -1.40 -6.99
N ARG A 70 -16.42 -0.88 -6.14
CA ARG A 70 -17.03 0.45 -6.29
C ARG A 70 -17.05 1.15 -4.93
N GLN A 71 -17.23 2.46 -4.94
CA GLN A 71 -17.42 3.23 -3.72
C GLN A 71 -18.69 4.07 -3.76
N SER A 72 -19.17 4.44 -2.58
CA SER A 72 -20.30 5.35 -2.41
C SER A 72 -20.05 6.35 -1.28
N ARG A 73 -20.50 7.59 -1.46
CA ARG A 73 -20.43 8.66 -0.47
C ARG A 73 -21.71 9.47 -0.52
N GLY A 74 -22.55 9.33 0.50
CA GLY A 74 -23.91 9.90 0.48
C GLY A 74 -24.75 9.28 -0.64
N ALA A 75 -25.28 10.10 -1.53
CA ALA A 75 -26.06 9.65 -2.68
C ALA A 75 -25.18 9.30 -3.91
N ASP A 76 -23.92 9.70 -3.91
CA ASP A 76 -23.01 9.47 -5.03
C ASP A 76 -22.45 8.05 -4.99
N VAL A 77 -22.43 7.39 -6.15
CA VAL A 77 -21.92 6.02 -6.32
C VAL A 77 -21.03 6.00 -7.54
N SER A 78 -19.82 5.46 -7.41
CA SER A 78 -18.94 5.23 -8.56
C SER A 78 -19.46 4.07 -9.42
N PRO A 79 -19.09 3.99 -10.70
CA PRO A 79 -19.09 2.73 -11.43
C PRO A 79 -18.28 1.66 -10.70
N ALA A 80 -18.47 0.40 -11.10
CA ALA A 80 -17.51 -0.65 -10.77
C ALA A 80 -16.18 -0.40 -11.52
N SER A 81 -15.06 -0.79 -10.92
CA SER A 81 -13.74 -0.67 -11.52
C SER A 81 -13.73 -1.22 -12.95
N GLY A 82 -13.11 -0.50 -13.89
CA GLY A 82 -13.07 -0.85 -15.30
C GLY A 82 -12.27 -2.12 -15.54
N ILE A 83 -11.21 -2.32 -14.77
CA ILE A 83 -10.43 -3.56 -14.72
C ILE A 83 -10.78 -4.32 -13.44
N GLY A 84 -11.14 -5.59 -13.61
CA GLY A 84 -11.42 -6.49 -12.49
C GLY A 84 -10.23 -7.38 -12.18
N ALA A 85 -10.11 -7.79 -10.92
CA ALA A 85 -9.12 -8.76 -10.48
C ALA A 85 -9.63 -10.18 -10.75
N THR A 86 -8.87 -10.97 -11.49
CA THR A 86 -9.21 -12.37 -11.77
C THR A 86 -8.76 -13.26 -10.61
N VAL A 87 -9.69 -14.03 -10.08
CA VAL A 87 -9.43 -15.01 -9.02
C VAL A 87 -8.62 -16.17 -9.59
N GLN A 88 -7.43 -16.38 -9.05
CA GLN A 88 -6.59 -17.51 -9.36
C GLN A 88 -7.01 -18.75 -8.57
N ASP A 89 -6.70 -19.94 -9.08
CA ASP A 89 -6.78 -21.14 -8.26
C ASP A 89 -5.68 -21.14 -7.18
N ARG A 90 -5.74 -22.10 -6.27
CA ARG A 90 -4.69 -22.32 -5.27
C ARG A 90 -3.37 -22.60 -5.99
N SER A 91 -2.37 -21.76 -5.73
CA SER A 91 -1.00 -22.00 -6.19
C SER A 91 -0.19 -22.71 -5.11
N ALA A 92 0.59 -23.71 -5.52
CA ALA A 92 1.62 -24.34 -4.69
C ALA A 92 3.02 -23.82 -5.04
N SER A 93 3.11 -22.63 -5.67
CA SER A 93 4.39 -21.97 -5.92
C SER A 93 5.19 -21.88 -4.63
N PRO A 94 6.49 -22.22 -4.65
CA PRO A 94 7.35 -22.02 -3.49
C PRO A 94 7.28 -20.54 -3.04
N PRO A 95 7.17 -20.28 -1.73
CA PRO A 95 7.28 -18.94 -1.21
C PRO A 95 8.69 -18.39 -1.49
N GLN A 96 8.87 -17.08 -1.29
CA GLN A 96 10.17 -16.44 -1.43
C GLN A 96 10.39 -15.46 -0.29
N PHE A 97 11.61 -15.40 0.26
CA PHE A 97 11.97 -14.29 1.15
C PHE A 97 12.10 -13.01 0.32
N ALA A 98 11.34 -11.98 0.69
CA ALA A 98 11.21 -10.73 -0.07
C ALA A 98 12.54 -9.96 -0.22
N GLY A 99 13.43 -10.15 0.75
CA GLY A 99 14.78 -9.59 0.76
C GLY A 99 15.67 -10.37 1.72
N PRO A 100 16.92 -9.92 1.90
CA PRO A 100 17.81 -10.52 2.88
C PRO A 100 17.20 -10.50 4.28
N LEU A 101 17.33 -11.61 4.98
CA LEU A 101 17.09 -11.62 6.41
C LEU A 101 18.19 -10.81 7.09
N VAL A 102 17.83 -10.03 8.10
CA VAL A 102 18.81 -9.29 8.89
C VAL A 102 18.85 -9.89 10.29
N ALA A 103 20.05 -10.09 10.81
CA ALA A 103 20.26 -10.49 12.18
C ALA A 103 19.55 -9.52 13.13
N CYS A 104 19.19 -9.99 14.32
CA CYS A 104 18.50 -9.21 15.34
C CYS A 104 17.07 -8.77 15.01
N THR A 105 16.54 -9.13 13.85
CA THR A 105 15.15 -8.86 13.51
C THR A 105 14.26 -9.99 14.03
N ALA A 106 13.05 -9.65 14.48
CA ALA A 106 12.03 -10.62 14.91
C ALA A 106 10.88 -10.72 13.90
N ILE A 107 11.19 -10.48 12.62
CA ILE A 107 10.25 -10.54 11.51
C ILE A 107 10.92 -11.19 10.31
N ALA A 108 10.13 -11.85 9.48
CA ALA A 108 10.54 -12.25 8.14
C ALA A 108 9.45 -11.87 7.15
N VAL A 109 9.84 -11.33 6.00
CA VAL A 109 8.91 -10.92 4.96
C VAL A 109 8.95 -11.92 3.83
N ILE A 110 7.78 -12.47 3.50
CA ILE A 110 7.62 -13.56 2.53
C ILE A 110 6.71 -13.09 1.40
N ASP A 111 7.20 -13.21 0.17
CA ASP A 111 6.52 -12.91 -1.08
C ASP A 111 6.10 -14.21 -1.81
N ARG A 112 5.43 -14.03 -2.95
CA ARG A 112 4.93 -15.10 -3.84
C ARG A 112 3.95 -16.07 -3.18
N LEU A 113 3.20 -15.56 -2.21
CA LEU A 113 2.16 -16.30 -1.55
C LEU A 113 0.90 -16.31 -2.42
N ALA A 114 0.18 -17.43 -2.44
CA ALA A 114 -1.22 -17.36 -2.85
C ALA A 114 -1.96 -16.51 -1.80
N PRO A 115 -2.72 -15.47 -2.18
CA PRO A 115 -3.55 -14.71 -1.24
C PRO A 115 -4.43 -15.63 -0.40
N GLY A 116 -4.37 -15.51 0.94
CA GLY A 116 -5.03 -16.41 1.88
C GLY A 116 -4.23 -17.65 2.29
N ALA A 117 -3.04 -17.87 1.74
CA ALA A 117 -2.16 -18.96 2.16
C ALA A 117 -1.58 -18.71 3.56
N THR A 118 -1.33 -19.79 4.28
CA THR A 118 -0.68 -19.76 5.58
C THR A 118 0.78 -20.12 5.46
N VAL A 119 1.65 -19.22 5.90
CA VAL A 119 3.11 -19.39 5.89
C VAL A 119 3.56 -19.78 7.29
N SER A 120 4.48 -20.75 7.36
CA SER A 120 5.18 -21.12 8.59
C SER A 120 6.68 -21.03 8.36
N ILE A 121 7.40 -20.53 9.37
CA ILE A 121 8.85 -20.36 9.35
C ILE A 121 9.46 -21.22 10.46
N LEU A 122 10.48 -21.98 10.08
CA LEU A 122 11.29 -22.82 10.95
C LEU A 122 12.75 -22.39 10.88
N ASP A 123 13.54 -22.70 11.91
CA ASP A 123 14.99 -22.70 11.78
C ASP A 123 15.49 -23.98 11.08
N ARG A 124 16.80 -24.03 10.78
CA ARG A 124 17.43 -25.19 10.13
C ARG A 124 17.32 -26.50 10.93
N GLY A 125 17.11 -26.42 12.25
CA GLY A 125 16.88 -27.57 13.11
C GLY A 125 15.42 -28.07 13.11
N GLY A 126 14.54 -27.38 12.39
CA GLY A 126 13.10 -27.65 12.37
C GLY A 126 12.34 -27.04 13.55
N MET A 127 12.95 -26.15 14.34
CA MET A 127 12.25 -25.46 15.41
C MET A 127 11.33 -24.38 14.85
N PHE A 128 10.11 -24.33 15.36
CA PHE A 128 9.11 -23.33 14.97
C PHE A 128 9.48 -21.92 15.41
N LEU A 129 9.41 -20.95 14.47
CA LEU A 129 9.67 -19.54 14.74
C LEU A 129 8.44 -18.66 14.57
N GLY A 130 7.60 -18.90 13.56
CA GLY A 130 6.47 -18.03 13.28
C GLY A 130 5.48 -18.59 12.27
N LYS A 131 4.23 -18.09 12.31
CA LYS A 131 3.16 -18.47 11.39
C LYS A 131 2.19 -17.32 11.17
N VAL A 132 1.76 -17.09 9.93
CA VAL A 132 0.75 -16.09 9.58
C VAL A 132 -0.06 -16.52 8.35
N THR A 133 -1.31 -16.07 8.26
CA THR A 133 -2.10 -16.17 7.03
C THR A 133 -1.97 -14.87 6.25
N ALA A 134 -1.51 -14.94 5.01
CA ALA A 134 -1.28 -13.79 4.15
C ALA A 134 -2.62 -13.24 3.62
N ALA A 135 -2.87 -11.94 3.79
CA ALA A 135 -4.04 -11.30 3.17
C ALA A 135 -3.88 -11.19 1.64
N GLY A 136 -2.65 -11.01 1.16
CA GLY A 136 -2.28 -10.94 -0.26
C GLY A 136 -1.11 -11.86 -0.60
N SER A 137 -0.35 -11.49 -1.62
CA SER A 137 0.83 -12.24 -2.07
C SER A 137 2.10 -12.02 -1.25
N ARG A 138 2.05 -11.09 -0.29
CA ARG A 138 3.12 -10.76 0.67
C ARG A 138 2.60 -10.86 2.09
N ALA A 139 3.43 -11.38 3.00
CA ALA A 139 3.14 -11.40 4.43
C ALA A 139 4.38 -11.08 5.26
N VAL A 140 4.16 -10.33 6.34
CA VAL A 140 5.14 -10.13 7.40
C VAL A 140 4.84 -11.16 8.48
N VAL A 141 5.80 -12.05 8.73
CA VAL A 141 5.71 -13.12 9.72
C VAL A 141 6.45 -12.68 10.99
N PRO A 142 5.74 -12.40 12.11
CA PRO A 142 6.39 -12.21 13.38
C PRO A 142 7.07 -13.50 13.84
N LEU A 143 8.31 -13.38 14.29
CA LEU A 143 9.10 -14.49 14.83
C LEU A 143 9.07 -14.43 16.36
N ASN A 144 9.06 -15.59 16.99
CA ASN A 144 9.06 -15.73 18.45
C ASN A 144 10.41 -15.42 19.11
N ARG A 145 11.46 -15.22 18.31
CA ARG A 145 12.78 -14.75 18.73
C ARG A 145 13.47 -13.96 17.61
N PRO A 146 14.45 -13.12 17.94
CA PRO A 146 15.33 -12.52 16.96
C PRO A 146 16.14 -13.57 16.17
N ILE A 147 16.44 -13.25 14.92
CA ILE A 147 17.28 -14.05 14.03
C ILE A 147 18.77 -13.88 14.41
N GLY A 148 19.50 -14.98 14.50
CA GLY A 148 20.95 -14.96 14.72
C GLY A 148 21.73 -14.52 13.48
N GLY A 149 22.94 -13.99 13.68
CA GLY A 149 23.84 -13.68 12.58
C GLY A 149 24.15 -14.93 11.74
N SER A 150 24.02 -14.82 10.41
CA SER A 150 24.20 -15.93 9.45
C SER A 150 23.25 -17.12 9.63
N GLU A 151 22.18 -16.95 10.42
CA GLU A 151 21.14 -17.96 10.54
C GLU A 151 20.40 -18.14 9.20
N VAL A 152 20.03 -19.37 8.88
CA VAL A 152 19.20 -19.71 7.70
C VAL A 152 17.86 -20.19 8.20
N LEU A 153 16.79 -19.62 7.66
CA LEU A 153 15.42 -19.98 7.97
C LEU A 153 14.79 -20.74 6.81
N THR A 154 13.87 -21.64 7.13
CA THR A 154 13.09 -22.39 6.15
C THR A 154 11.64 -21.91 6.19
N ALA A 155 11.11 -21.48 5.06
CA ALA A 155 9.71 -21.09 4.92
C ALA A 155 8.92 -22.14 4.13
N THR A 156 7.69 -22.41 4.57
CA THR A 156 6.72 -23.27 3.87
C THR A 156 5.37 -22.57 3.83
N ALA A 157 4.64 -22.70 2.73
CA ALA A 157 3.32 -22.09 2.55
C ALA A 157 2.26 -23.15 2.23
N GLU A 158 1.06 -23.00 2.76
CA GLU A 158 -0.09 -23.88 2.51
C GLU A 158 -1.33 -23.05 2.13
N ALA A 159 -1.88 -23.33 0.94
CA ALA A 159 -3.05 -22.62 0.42
C ALA A 159 -4.35 -23.36 0.81
N CYS A 160 -5.06 -22.84 1.82
CA CYS A 160 -6.39 -23.25 2.28
C CYS A 160 -6.78 -24.75 2.08
N GLY A 161 -6.02 -25.66 2.72
CA GLY A 161 -6.27 -27.11 2.68
C GLY A 161 -5.73 -27.83 1.44
N GLY A 162 -4.92 -27.15 0.63
CA GLY A 162 -4.07 -27.77 -0.40
C GLY A 162 -2.83 -28.43 0.19
N ALA A 163 -2.06 -29.12 -0.66
CA ALA A 163 -0.75 -29.59 -0.27
C ALA A 163 0.19 -28.40 0.03
N PRO A 164 1.08 -28.51 1.03
CA PRO A 164 2.11 -27.51 1.25
C PRO A 164 2.98 -27.33 0.00
N ALA A 165 3.28 -26.08 -0.34
CA ALA A 165 4.29 -25.74 -1.33
C ALA A 165 5.66 -26.28 -0.89
N PRO A 166 6.59 -26.55 -1.83
CA PRO A 166 7.95 -26.89 -1.48
C PRO A 166 8.57 -25.85 -0.54
N SER A 167 9.26 -26.33 0.50
CA SER A 167 9.96 -25.45 1.43
C SER A 167 11.11 -24.72 0.72
N VAL A 168 11.37 -23.48 1.15
CA VAL A 168 12.48 -22.67 0.65
C VAL A 168 13.37 -22.26 1.82
N ASP A 169 14.68 -22.32 1.63
CA ASP A 169 15.65 -21.79 2.58
C ASP A 169 15.99 -20.34 2.23
N SER A 170 16.18 -19.51 3.24
CA SER A 170 16.70 -18.16 3.08
C SER A 170 18.19 -18.20 2.71
N LEU A 171 18.70 -17.07 2.22
CA LEU A 171 20.14 -16.81 2.36
C LEU A 171 20.49 -16.64 3.85
N PRO A 172 21.76 -16.87 4.25
CA PRO A 172 22.22 -16.57 5.59
C PRO A 172 21.92 -15.12 5.98
N ALA A 173 21.38 -14.91 7.19
CA ALA A 173 21.02 -13.58 7.66
C ALA A 173 22.23 -12.64 7.67
N GLU A 174 22.05 -11.48 7.05
CA GLU A 174 23.02 -10.40 6.99
C GLU A 174 23.16 -9.70 8.34
N GLN A 175 24.26 -8.97 8.52
CA GLN A 175 24.43 -8.14 9.72
C GLN A 175 23.63 -6.85 9.58
N ILE A 176 23.20 -6.30 10.73
CA ILE A 176 22.55 -4.98 10.80
C ILE A 176 23.48 -3.92 10.18
N HIS A 177 22.94 -3.06 9.33
CA HIS A 177 23.68 -1.93 8.79
C HIS A 177 23.88 -0.87 9.88
N ARG A 178 25.14 -0.49 10.11
CA ARG A 178 25.54 0.45 11.16
C ARG A 178 26.57 1.44 10.63
N GLY A 179 26.49 2.67 11.15
CA GLY A 179 27.50 3.70 10.97
C GLY A 179 28.78 3.39 11.74
N ALA A 180 29.77 4.28 11.61
CA ALA A 180 31.11 4.07 12.16
C ALA A 180 31.13 3.97 13.70
N ASN A 181 30.14 4.55 14.39
CA ASN A 181 30.04 4.50 15.85
C ASN A 181 28.93 3.54 16.33
N GLY A 182 28.42 2.67 15.45
CA GLY A 182 27.40 1.67 15.76
C GLY A 182 25.95 2.15 15.68
N GLU A 183 25.71 3.39 15.24
CA GLU A 183 24.40 3.98 15.01
C GLU A 183 23.65 3.36 13.82
N LEU A 184 22.34 3.27 13.92
CA LEU A 184 21.48 2.94 12.77
C LEU A 184 21.46 4.09 11.76
N PRO A 185 21.16 3.83 10.47
CA PRO A 185 21.00 4.88 9.48
C PRO A 185 19.96 5.93 9.91
N THR A 186 20.20 7.20 9.58
CA THR A 186 19.23 8.26 9.86
C THR A 186 18.06 8.17 8.87
N PRO A 187 16.80 8.14 9.33
CA PRO A 187 15.64 8.15 8.44
C PRO A 187 15.64 9.39 7.53
N VAL A 188 15.19 9.21 6.30
CA VAL A 188 15.01 10.30 5.32
C VAL A 188 13.54 10.63 5.23
N ILE A 189 13.21 11.89 5.53
CA ILE A 189 11.84 12.41 5.60
C ILE A 189 11.62 13.36 4.41
N PRO A 190 10.84 12.97 3.40
CA PRO A 190 10.35 13.87 2.36
C PRO A 190 9.54 15.05 2.95
N PRO A 191 9.29 16.12 2.17
CA PRO A 191 8.50 17.26 2.63
C PRO A 191 7.14 16.83 3.20
N LEU A 192 6.82 17.32 4.39
CA LEU A 192 5.56 17.09 5.06
C LEU A 192 4.63 18.27 4.82
N LEU A 193 3.36 18.00 4.51
CA LEU A 193 2.34 19.02 4.24
C LEU A 193 1.22 18.92 5.28
N ALA A 194 0.62 20.07 5.58
CA ALA A 194 -0.53 20.14 6.46
C ALA A 194 -1.65 19.22 5.95
N CYS A 195 -2.31 18.55 6.89
CA CYS A 195 -3.41 17.62 6.67
C CYS A 195 -3.05 16.29 5.97
N MET A 196 -1.76 16.02 5.72
CA MET A 196 -1.33 14.68 5.38
C MET A 196 -1.71 13.70 6.50
N ARG A 197 -2.09 12.47 6.12
CA ARG A 197 -2.41 11.35 7.01
C ARG A 197 -1.54 10.12 6.77
N VAL A 198 -0.72 10.14 5.72
CA VAL A 198 0.21 9.06 5.38
C VAL A 198 1.59 9.68 5.14
N LEU A 199 2.58 9.18 5.87
CA LEU A 199 3.97 9.62 5.80
C LEU A 199 4.76 8.58 5.00
N HIS A 200 5.51 9.01 4.00
CA HIS A 200 6.48 8.17 3.30
C HIS A 200 7.86 8.40 3.94
N ILE A 201 8.49 7.37 4.46
CA ILE A 201 9.82 7.43 5.09
C ILE A 201 10.75 6.43 4.41
N THR A 202 11.99 6.83 4.14
CA THR A 202 13.03 5.96 3.56
C THR A 202 14.29 5.95 4.43
N GLY A 203 15.30 5.16 4.05
CA GLY A 203 16.55 5.04 4.81
C GLY A 203 16.39 4.23 6.10
N LEU A 204 15.48 3.25 6.08
CA LEU A 204 15.12 2.47 7.26
C LEU A 204 15.92 1.16 7.36
N GLN A 205 16.21 0.75 8.60
CA GLN A 205 16.82 -0.53 8.93
C GLN A 205 15.74 -1.58 9.17
N VAL A 206 15.69 -2.61 8.32
CA VAL A 206 14.75 -3.74 8.48
C VAL A 206 14.87 -4.34 9.89
N GLY A 207 13.71 -4.53 10.51
CA GLY A 207 13.50 -5.03 11.87
C GLY A 207 13.77 -4.05 13.00
N ALA A 208 14.15 -2.81 12.69
CA ALA A 208 14.06 -1.71 13.65
C ALA A 208 12.59 -1.34 13.90
N THR A 209 12.37 -0.52 14.92
CA THR A 209 11.13 0.22 15.14
C THR A 209 11.39 1.68 14.82
N LEU A 210 10.57 2.26 13.94
CA LEU A 210 10.56 3.69 13.68
C LEU A 210 9.66 4.36 14.72
N TYR A 211 10.21 5.32 15.45
CA TYR A 211 9.51 6.18 16.40
C TYR A 211 9.29 7.55 15.76
N VAL A 212 8.08 8.06 15.88
CA VAL A 212 7.72 9.42 15.45
C VAL A 212 7.08 10.14 16.60
N GLU A 213 7.82 11.08 17.18
CA GLU A 213 7.35 11.95 18.24
C GLU A 213 6.67 13.17 17.62
N ARG A 214 5.42 13.39 18.03
CA ARG A 214 4.60 14.58 17.75
C ARG A 214 4.27 15.25 19.07
N ASP A 215 3.74 16.48 19.00
CA ASP A 215 3.27 17.20 20.19
C ASP A 215 2.17 16.45 20.97
N ASP A 216 1.40 15.59 20.30
CA ASP A 216 0.25 14.87 20.85
C ASP A 216 0.51 13.38 21.17
N GLY A 217 1.71 12.86 20.89
CA GLY A 217 2.07 11.49 21.23
C GLY A 217 3.21 10.92 20.40
N VAL A 218 3.41 9.60 20.54
CA VAL A 218 4.44 8.86 19.82
C VAL A 218 3.80 7.77 18.97
N TYR A 219 4.08 7.78 17.67
CA TYR A 219 3.74 6.68 16.77
C TYR A 219 4.92 5.72 16.69
N THR A 220 4.61 4.43 16.58
CA THR A 220 5.63 3.39 16.40
C THR A 220 5.22 2.50 15.24
N TRP A 221 6.15 2.23 14.34
CA TRP A 221 5.93 1.30 13.23
C TRP A 221 7.09 0.30 13.11
N PRO A 222 6.80 -0.99 12.96
CA PRO A 222 7.82 -1.97 12.66
C PRO A 222 8.34 -1.73 11.23
N VAL A 223 9.66 -1.64 11.09
CA VAL A 223 10.31 -1.48 9.79
C VAL A 223 10.41 -2.84 9.11
N THR A 224 9.68 -3.03 8.02
CA THR A 224 9.65 -4.30 7.27
C THR A 224 10.40 -4.24 5.94
N ASP A 225 10.78 -3.03 5.53
CA ASP A 225 11.53 -2.74 4.30
C ASP A 225 12.34 -1.45 4.52
N GLN A 226 13.16 -1.05 3.55
CA GLN A 226 13.93 0.21 3.62
C GLN A 226 13.06 1.47 3.42
N GLU A 227 11.80 1.27 3.06
CA GLU A 227 10.75 2.27 2.86
C GLU A 227 9.51 1.90 3.67
N LEU A 228 8.80 2.89 4.20
CA LEU A 228 7.60 2.70 5.00
C LEU A 228 6.57 3.81 4.75
N TYR A 229 5.30 3.40 4.62
CA TYR A 229 4.14 4.28 4.61
C TYR A 229 3.43 4.24 5.97
N GLY A 230 3.71 5.23 6.82
CA GLY A 230 3.18 5.34 8.18
C GLY A 230 1.88 6.13 8.23
N ARG A 231 0.86 5.60 8.89
CA ARG A 231 -0.45 6.28 9.04
C ARG A 231 -0.48 7.13 10.30
N VAL A 232 -0.94 8.37 10.18
CA VAL A 232 -1.12 9.30 11.30
C VAL A 232 -2.56 9.78 11.39
N ASP A 233 -3.08 9.81 12.61
CA ASP A 233 -4.40 10.35 12.95
C ASP A 233 -4.33 10.92 14.37
N PRO A 234 -4.64 12.22 14.60
CA PRO A 234 -5.21 13.19 13.66
C PRO A 234 -4.27 13.61 12.51
N PRO A 235 -4.78 14.25 11.44
CA PRO A 235 -3.96 14.77 10.35
C PRO A 235 -2.83 15.69 10.83
N LEU A 236 -1.80 15.86 10.00
CA LEU A 236 -0.72 16.79 10.31
C LEU A 236 -1.22 18.24 10.41
N LYS A 237 -0.64 19.03 11.32
CA LYS A 237 -0.94 20.46 11.50
C LYS A 237 0.16 21.30 10.88
N GLY A 238 -0.20 22.31 10.09
CA GLY A 238 0.78 23.25 9.51
C GLY A 238 1.63 23.91 10.60
N GLY A 239 2.95 23.87 10.44
CA GLY A 239 3.93 24.39 11.38
C GLY A 239 4.28 23.47 12.55
N GLU A 240 3.62 22.32 12.72
CA GLU A 240 4.03 21.35 13.74
C GLU A 240 5.38 20.73 13.37
N SER A 241 6.14 20.32 14.39
CA SER A 241 7.45 19.67 14.20
C SER A 241 7.36 18.22 14.66
N LEU A 242 7.86 17.32 13.83
CA LEU A 242 7.93 15.89 14.12
C LEU A 242 9.39 15.50 14.29
N VAL A 243 9.66 14.61 15.25
CA VAL A 243 11.00 14.04 15.46
C VAL A 243 10.94 12.55 15.17
N PHE A 244 11.81 12.09 14.25
CA PHE A 244 11.90 10.69 13.85
C PHE A 244 13.21 10.10 14.34
N ARG A 245 13.16 8.87 14.83
CA ARG A 245 14.33 8.04 15.11
C ARG A 245 13.99 6.57 14.95
N GLN A 246 14.99 5.75 14.65
CA GLN A 246 14.81 4.30 14.61
C GLN A 246 15.74 3.58 15.58
N GLU A 247 15.24 2.49 16.16
CA GLU A 247 15.95 1.70 17.17
C GLU A 247 15.70 0.19 16.95
N MET A 248 16.70 -0.65 17.25
CA MET A 248 16.50 -2.09 17.31
C MET A 248 15.79 -2.46 18.61
N GLY A 249 14.85 -3.41 18.54
CA GLY A 249 14.08 -3.84 19.72
C GLY A 249 14.85 -4.73 20.71
N ASP A 250 15.95 -5.36 20.26
CA ASP A 250 16.78 -6.24 21.11
C ASP A 250 18.09 -5.53 21.50
N ILE A 251 18.35 -5.47 22.81
CA ILE A 251 19.53 -4.83 23.39
C ILE A 251 20.83 -5.59 23.06
N HIS A 252 20.75 -6.89 22.76
CA HIS A 252 21.90 -7.71 22.38
C HIS A 252 22.40 -7.42 20.96
N CYS A 253 21.72 -6.55 20.23
CA CYS A 253 22.11 -6.14 18.89
C CYS A 253 23.28 -5.17 18.88
N GLU A 254 23.63 -4.58 20.02
CA GLU A 254 24.76 -3.66 20.18
C GLU A 254 24.72 -2.49 19.16
N SER A 255 23.53 -2.15 18.67
CA SER A 255 23.29 -0.98 17.82
C SER A 255 22.89 0.21 18.68
N ARG A 256 23.34 1.41 18.30
CA ARG A 256 22.82 2.66 18.85
C ARG A 256 21.61 3.12 18.03
N PRO A 257 20.65 3.82 18.64
CA PRO A 257 19.61 4.55 17.92
C PRO A 257 20.19 5.39 16.77
N SER A 258 19.41 5.62 15.72
CA SER A 258 19.76 6.64 14.73
C SER A 258 19.79 8.03 15.37
N ASP A 259 20.44 8.98 14.69
CA ASP A 259 20.25 10.39 15.02
C ASP A 259 18.77 10.78 14.89
N ASN A 260 18.34 11.75 15.71
CA ASN A 260 17.04 12.37 15.57
C ASN A 260 17.02 13.23 14.32
N VAL A 261 16.02 13.02 13.45
CA VAL A 261 15.72 13.93 12.35
C VAL A 261 14.44 14.69 12.68
N SER A 262 14.48 16.01 12.54
CA SER A 262 13.30 16.87 12.72
C SER A 262 12.78 17.32 11.36
N ALA A 263 11.46 17.24 11.16
CA ALA A 263 10.79 17.78 10.00
C ALA A 263 9.65 18.71 10.44
N THR A 264 9.56 19.87 9.80
CA THR A 264 8.46 20.82 10.02
C THR A 264 7.43 20.67 8.92
N VAL A 265 6.16 20.67 9.30
CA VAL A 265 5.04 20.54 8.37
C VAL A 265 4.79 21.87 7.66
N ASP A 266 4.88 21.86 6.34
CA ASP A 266 4.58 23.02 5.48
C ASP A 266 3.06 23.26 5.43
N PRO A 267 2.58 24.47 5.78
CA PRO A 267 1.16 24.82 5.66
C PRO A 267 0.69 25.06 4.22
N GLY A 268 1.59 25.08 3.24
CA GLY A 268 1.29 25.32 1.83
C GLY A 268 0.49 24.20 1.16
N PRO A 269 -0.13 24.49 0.00
CA PRO A 269 -0.80 23.48 -0.78
C PRO A 269 0.18 22.47 -1.38
N PRO A 270 -0.27 21.26 -1.73
CA PRO A 270 0.55 20.31 -2.47
C PRO A 270 0.97 20.85 -3.85
N GLY A 271 2.08 20.33 -4.39
CA GLY A 271 2.57 20.66 -5.73
C GLY A 271 1.66 20.15 -6.86
N ALA A 272 1.95 20.58 -8.09
CA ALA A 272 1.23 20.13 -9.29
C ALA A 272 1.49 18.65 -9.58
N PRO A 273 0.45 17.79 -9.67
CA PRO A 273 0.60 16.43 -10.15
C PRO A 273 0.66 16.40 -11.68
N TRP A 274 1.10 15.29 -12.27
CA TRP A 274 1.13 15.11 -13.72
C TRP A 274 0.62 13.74 -14.17
N ILE A 275 0.21 13.68 -15.44
CA ILE A 275 -0.26 12.47 -16.11
C ILE A 275 0.91 11.90 -16.91
N GLY A 276 1.29 10.63 -16.69
CA GLY A 276 2.49 10.07 -17.32
C GLY A 276 2.32 9.60 -18.77
N SER A 277 1.08 9.46 -19.26
CA SER A 277 0.82 9.07 -20.65
C SER A 277 -0.44 9.73 -21.19
N GLN A 278 -0.49 9.96 -22.51
CA GLN A 278 -1.67 10.51 -23.15
C GLN A 278 -2.73 9.42 -23.31
N PRO A 279 -3.91 9.56 -22.69
CA PRO A 279 -4.99 8.59 -22.89
C PRO A 279 -5.58 8.71 -24.30
N CYS A 280 -6.29 7.68 -24.72
CA CYS A 280 -7.04 7.62 -25.98
C CYS A 280 -8.52 7.36 -25.68
N PRO A 281 -9.45 7.56 -26.64
CA PRO A 281 -10.80 7.06 -26.53
C PRO A 281 -10.78 5.55 -26.23
N GLY A 282 -11.47 5.14 -25.16
CA GLY A 282 -11.52 3.75 -24.71
C GLY A 282 -10.42 3.36 -23.71
N SER A 283 -9.48 4.25 -23.36
CA SER A 283 -8.56 4.02 -22.24
C SER A 283 -9.34 3.76 -20.95
N LEU A 284 -9.02 2.65 -20.29
CA LEU A 284 -9.61 2.29 -18.98
C LEU A 284 -8.84 2.92 -17.82
N LEU A 285 -7.56 3.21 -18.02
CA LEU A 285 -6.67 3.76 -16.99
C LEU A 285 -5.67 4.75 -17.55
N PHE A 286 -5.14 5.58 -16.67
CA PHE A 286 -3.88 6.29 -16.85
C PHE A 286 -3.14 6.37 -15.52
N TRP A 287 -1.83 6.62 -15.57
CA TRP A 287 -1.02 6.84 -14.38
C TRP A 287 -0.91 8.33 -14.04
N ALA A 288 -1.26 8.68 -12.80
CA ALA A 288 -1.00 9.97 -12.19
C ALA A 288 0.23 9.87 -11.28
N TYR A 289 1.04 10.92 -11.25
CA TYR A 289 2.31 11.00 -10.52
C TYR A 289 2.44 12.33 -9.79
N GLY A 290 3.39 12.39 -8.85
CA GLY A 290 3.61 13.57 -8.01
C GLY A 290 2.46 13.78 -7.04
N LEU A 291 1.72 12.72 -6.73
CA LEU A 291 0.63 12.77 -5.77
C LEU A 291 1.21 12.86 -4.37
N VAL A 292 0.48 13.52 -3.47
CA VAL A 292 0.76 13.46 -2.04
C VAL A 292 -0.15 12.41 -1.44
N PRO A 293 0.36 11.37 -0.76
CA PRO A 293 -0.48 10.39 -0.09
C PRO A 293 -1.51 11.06 0.82
N SER A 294 -2.75 10.55 0.83
CA SER A 294 -3.96 11.10 1.45
C SER A 294 -4.51 12.42 0.87
N ALA A 295 -3.91 12.98 -0.18
CA ALA A 295 -4.49 14.14 -0.87
C ALA A 295 -5.76 13.75 -1.64
N THR A 296 -6.76 14.63 -1.63
CA THR A 296 -7.91 14.53 -2.52
C THR A 296 -7.47 14.95 -3.91
N VAL A 297 -7.60 14.06 -4.89
CA VAL A 297 -7.22 14.28 -6.28
C VAL A 297 -8.47 14.40 -7.13
N LYS A 298 -8.47 15.39 -8.02
CA LYS A 298 -9.52 15.63 -9.00
C LYS A 298 -8.95 15.51 -10.41
N VAL A 299 -9.65 14.75 -11.25
CA VAL A 299 -9.41 14.69 -12.69
C VAL A 299 -10.32 15.69 -13.36
N MET A 300 -9.73 16.60 -14.13
CA MET A 300 -10.40 17.75 -14.74
C MET A 300 -10.40 17.62 -16.26
N SER A 301 -11.45 18.14 -16.90
CA SER A 301 -11.48 18.45 -18.32
C SER A 301 -11.86 19.90 -18.51
N GLY A 302 -10.85 20.77 -18.72
CA GLY A 302 -11.03 22.21 -18.60
C GLY A 302 -11.49 22.58 -17.18
N ALA A 303 -12.65 23.23 -17.06
CA ALA A 303 -13.23 23.59 -15.76
C ALA A 303 -14.12 22.49 -15.13
N THR A 304 -14.35 21.38 -15.83
CA THR A 304 -15.27 20.33 -15.37
C THR A 304 -14.53 19.26 -14.58
N GLU A 305 -14.98 19.01 -13.35
CA GLU A 305 -14.54 17.87 -12.54
C GLU A 305 -15.17 16.56 -13.06
N LEU A 306 -14.33 15.69 -13.60
CA LEU A 306 -14.73 14.36 -14.09
C LEU A 306 -14.81 13.36 -12.95
N LEU A 307 -13.69 13.19 -12.24
CA LEU A 307 -13.52 12.19 -11.19
C LEU A 307 -12.87 12.78 -9.95
N VAL A 308 -13.19 12.22 -8.79
CA VAL A 308 -12.52 12.50 -7.52
C VAL A 308 -12.14 11.21 -6.79
N PHE A 309 -10.96 11.21 -6.17
CA PHE A 309 -10.43 10.11 -5.37
C PHE A 309 -9.44 10.61 -4.32
N GLU A 310 -8.96 9.73 -3.44
CA GLU A 310 -7.89 10.04 -2.50
C GLU A 310 -6.65 9.22 -2.86
N ALA A 311 -5.49 9.88 -2.94
CA ALA A 311 -4.24 9.24 -3.32
C ALA A 311 -3.75 8.30 -2.22
N ALA A 312 -3.50 7.04 -2.55
CA ALA A 312 -2.87 6.08 -1.65
C ALA A 312 -1.35 6.26 -1.56
N GLU A 313 -0.73 6.64 -2.68
CA GLU A 313 0.72 6.67 -2.91
C GLU A 313 1.08 7.86 -3.80
N GLU A 314 2.38 8.10 -4.02
CA GLU A 314 2.89 9.21 -4.84
C GLU A 314 2.65 9.03 -6.35
N SER A 315 2.35 7.79 -6.75
CA SER A 315 1.90 7.44 -8.09
C SER A 315 0.76 6.45 -8.01
N GLN A 316 -0.28 6.65 -8.82
CA GLN A 316 -1.46 5.79 -8.77
C GLN A 316 -2.11 5.65 -10.14
N GLU A 317 -2.65 4.46 -10.39
CA GLU A 317 -3.59 4.23 -11.48
C GLU A 317 -4.92 4.95 -11.21
N VAL A 318 -5.39 5.68 -12.21
CA VAL A 318 -6.68 6.35 -12.21
C VAL A 318 -7.61 5.58 -13.12
N ASP A 319 -8.67 5.00 -12.54
CA ASP A 319 -9.69 4.26 -13.28
C ASP A 319 -10.68 5.23 -13.94
N LEU A 320 -10.80 5.13 -15.26
CA LEU A 320 -11.69 5.97 -16.08
C LEU A 320 -13.08 5.35 -16.29
N ALA A 321 -13.45 4.31 -15.53
CA ALA A 321 -14.78 3.71 -15.61
C ALA A 321 -15.89 4.78 -15.50
N GLY A 322 -16.84 4.71 -16.43
CA GLY A 322 -17.94 5.68 -16.55
C GLY A 322 -17.56 7.04 -17.14
N VAL A 323 -16.30 7.27 -17.51
CA VAL A 323 -15.85 8.46 -18.22
C VAL A 323 -15.76 8.15 -19.71
N THR A 324 -16.38 8.99 -20.54
CA THR A 324 -16.21 8.94 -22.00
C THR A 324 -15.22 10.02 -22.42
N LEU A 325 -14.08 9.59 -22.96
CA LEU A 325 -13.05 10.50 -23.47
C LEU A 325 -13.28 10.83 -24.95
N THR A 326 -13.14 12.09 -25.32
CA THR A 326 -13.24 12.55 -26.72
C THR A 326 -11.88 12.97 -27.27
N PRO A 327 -11.55 12.68 -28.53
CA PRO A 327 -10.31 13.16 -29.14
C PRO A 327 -10.15 14.68 -29.02
N GLY A 328 -8.95 15.14 -28.65
CA GLY A 328 -8.65 16.55 -28.42
C GLY A 328 -9.07 17.09 -27.05
N GLN A 329 -9.77 16.29 -26.23
CA GLN A 329 -10.05 16.65 -24.85
C GLN A 329 -8.75 16.81 -24.06
N GLN A 330 -8.66 17.88 -23.27
CA GLN A 330 -7.52 18.14 -22.42
C GLN A 330 -7.84 17.74 -20.99
N LEU A 331 -7.08 16.78 -20.47
CA LEU A 331 -7.19 16.32 -19.10
C LEU A 331 -6.08 16.93 -18.25
N THR A 332 -6.44 17.42 -17.07
CA THR A 332 -5.48 17.80 -16.04
C THR A 332 -5.82 17.10 -14.73
N VAL A 333 -4.83 16.95 -13.86
CA VAL A 333 -5.06 16.52 -12.48
C VAL A 333 -4.69 17.65 -11.54
N VAL A 334 -5.45 17.78 -10.46
CA VAL A 334 -5.16 18.70 -9.35
C VAL A 334 -5.36 17.93 -8.06
N GLN A 335 -4.59 18.29 -7.03
CA GLN A 335 -4.69 17.66 -5.73
C GLN A 335 -4.78 18.72 -4.63
N GLY A 336 -5.38 18.35 -3.51
CA GLY A 336 -5.55 19.23 -2.36
C GLY A 336 -5.53 18.48 -1.06
N LEU A 337 -5.11 19.19 -0.01
CA LEU A 337 -5.12 18.76 1.38
C LEU A 337 -5.94 19.79 2.17
N CYS A 338 -6.84 19.32 3.04
CA CYS A 338 -7.78 20.21 3.76
C CYS A 338 -8.57 21.17 2.85
N ASP A 339 -9.00 20.69 1.69
CA ASP A 339 -9.69 21.48 0.66
C ASP A 339 -8.89 22.68 0.11
N VAL A 340 -7.59 22.76 0.42
CA VAL A 340 -6.66 23.71 -0.20
C VAL A 340 -5.97 22.99 -1.35
N TYR A 341 -6.32 23.39 -2.57
CA TYR A 341 -5.81 22.77 -3.80
C TYR A 341 -4.58 23.52 -4.32
N GLY A 342 -3.61 22.73 -4.77
CA GLY A 342 -2.44 23.22 -5.47
C GLY A 342 -2.72 23.62 -6.92
N PRO A 343 -1.68 23.99 -7.66
CA PRO A 343 -1.78 24.15 -9.11
C PRO A 343 -2.19 22.83 -9.79
N ALA A 344 -2.94 22.94 -10.89
CA ALA A 344 -3.20 21.80 -11.77
C ALA A 344 -1.93 21.39 -12.52
N SER A 345 -1.97 20.22 -13.16
CA SER A 345 -0.90 19.76 -14.06
C SER A 345 -0.46 20.86 -15.02
N ALA A 346 0.86 21.13 -15.03
CA ALA A 346 1.43 22.15 -15.90
C ALA A 346 1.22 21.84 -17.40
N VAL A 347 1.21 20.56 -17.75
CA VAL A 347 0.96 20.08 -19.11
C VAL A 347 -0.28 19.19 -19.09
N PRO A 348 -1.39 19.60 -19.73
CA PRO A 348 -2.55 18.74 -19.90
C PRO A 348 -2.22 17.53 -20.76
N ALA A 349 -2.76 16.36 -20.40
CA ALA A 349 -2.77 15.22 -21.29
C ALA A 349 -3.85 15.44 -22.35
N VAL A 350 -3.45 15.46 -23.62
CA VAL A 350 -4.39 15.55 -24.74
C VAL A 350 -4.85 14.14 -25.09
N VAL A 351 -6.15 13.92 -25.13
CA VAL A 351 -6.72 12.66 -25.60
C VAL A 351 -6.42 12.52 -27.08
N THR A 352 -5.58 11.54 -27.44
CA THR A 352 -5.14 11.31 -28.82
C THR A 352 -6.03 10.28 -29.50
N GLN A 353 -6.11 10.31 -30.83
CA GLN A 353 -6.75 9.21 -31.56
C GLN A 353 -5.93 7.93 -31.36
N PRO A 354 -6.57 6.75 -31.26
CA PRO A 354 -5.84 5.50 -31.27
C PRO A 354 -5.02 5.43 -32.57
N ALA A 355 -3.77 4.98 -32.50
CA ALA A 355 -3.01 4.66 -33.71
C ALA A 355 -3.74 3.52 -34.44
N GLU A 356 -4.06 3.72 -35.73
CA GLU A 356 -4.60 2.68 -36.62
C GLU A 356 -3.63 1.52 -36.82
#